data_AF-A0A9P1V8A4-F1
#
_entry.id   AF-A0A9P1V8A4-F1
#
_cell.length_a   1.000
_cell.length_b   1.000
_cell.length_c   1.000
_cell.angle_alpha   90.00
_cell.angle_beta   90.00
_cell.angle_gamma   90.00
#
_symmetry.space_group_name_H-M   'P 1'
#
loop_
_entity.id
_entity.type
_entity.pdbx_description
1 polymer ?
#
loop_
_entity_poly.entity_id
_entity_poly.type
_entity_poly.pdbx_seq_one_letter_code
_entity_poly.pdbx_strand_id
1 'polypeptide(L)'
;MAAQGVLPTPEYSRNMRLIGHSDQGGKPDGVQVMVHRGFAYVGHMVSQGVSIIDVRDAKNPRPAGFIAAPPNTWNVHLQAHDDLLLVINARDLFADASFAEEKVYYTRSVAQTVSTRQEGRSWSAGLRIFDISIPDKPREISFLPLDGIGIHRIWYVGGRWAYVSALLDGYSDYIFLIIDLADPQKPQVAGRYALPGMHTAAGEQANWPEGKRYALHHAIISGDTAYGSWRDGGLTLLDVSDRTEPKLISHRNWSPPFGGGTHTALPLPDRDLLVVLDEAVLDNQEDGEKHIWVFDIREPSNPVSISTFPVPDERDYVKKGAHFGPHNLHENRPGSFISSSLIFATYQNAGVRAYDISNPYQPKETGALVPAAPEKMMDRRPGRPQVIQSCDVFVDAQGIIYSTDYNGGLSIIEYLG
;
A
#
# COMPACT_ATOMS: atom_id res chain seq x y z
N MET A 1 32.71 16.09 1.01
CA MET A 1 32.36 15.64 2.38
C MET A 1 31.12 16.41 2.79
N ALA A 2 29.95 15.78 2.70
CA ALA A 2 28.71 16.39 3.18
C ALA A 2 28.69 16.30 4.71
N ALA A 3 28.36 17.38 5.39
CA ALA A 3 28.22 17.43 6.84
C ALA A 3 27.21 16.36 7.29
N GLN A 4 27.51 15.65 8.38
CA GLN A 4 26.53 14.84 9.10
C GLN A 4 25.35 15.75 9.45
N GLY A 5 24.24 15.60 8.72
CA GLY A 5 23.05 16.41 8.93
C GLY A 5 22.47 16.11 10.31
N VAL A 6 22.17 17.16 11.07
CA VAL A 6 21.30 17.03 12.25
C VAL A 6 19.96 16.48 11.77
N LEU A 7 19.51 15.36 12.34
CA LEU A 7 18.21 14.79 12.00
C LEU A 7 17.09 15.80 12.31
N PRO A 8 16.04 15.89 11.48
CA PRO A 8 14.88 16.71 11.80
C PRO A 8 14.28 16.31 13.15
N THR A 9 13.97 17.29 14.00
CA THR A 9 13.31 17.03 15.28
C THR A 9 11.87 16.57 15.00
N PRO A 10 11.47 15.35 15.40
CA PRO A 10 10.10 14.90 15.22
C PRO A 10 9.11 15.84 15.92
N GLU A 11 7.95 16.04 15.31
CA GLU A 11 6.88 16.80 15.93
C GLU A 11 6.40 16.15 17.22
N TYR A 12 6.33 14.83 17.26
CA TYR A 12 5.97 14.05 18.45
C TYR A 12 6.71 12.69 18.44
N SER A 13 7.01 12.18 19.63
CA SER A 13 7.64 10.88 19.80
C SER A 13 7.29 10.31 21.19
N ARG A 14 6.90 9.04 21.23
CA ARG A 14 6.75 8.22 22.43
C ARG A 14 7.19 6.80 22.11
N ASN A 15 8.15 6.27 22.87
CA ASN A 15 8.72 4.92 22.66
C ASN A 15 9.22 4.66 21.23
N MET A 16 9.57 5.71 20.48
CA MET A 16 10.14 5.63 19.14
C MET A 16 11.16 6.74 18.95
N ARG A 17 12.23 6.50 18.20
CA ARG A 17 13.28 7.50 17.95
C ARG A 17 13.65 7.51 16.48
N LEU A 18 13.66 8.70 15.88
CA LEU A 18 14.25 8.90 14.55
C LEU A 18 15.77 8.73 14.64
N ILE A 19 16.31 7.81 13.84
CA ILE A 19 17.76 7.50 13.82
C ILE A 19 18.43 7.79 12.47
N GLY A 20 17.65 7.93 11.41
CA GLY A 20 18.13 8.23 10.07
C GLY A 20 17.04 8.89 9.24
N HIS A 21 17.46 9.67 8.24
CA HIS A 21 16.57 10.30 7.28
C HIS A 21 17.25 10.39 5.92
N SER A 22 16.48 10.21 4.84
CA SER A 22 16.93 10.40 3.47
C SER A 22 15.90 11.20 2.67
N ASP A 23 16.36 12.22 1.95
CA ASP A 23 15.56 12.94 0.94
C ASP A 23 15.45 12.16 -0.39
N GLN A 24 15.98 10.93 -0.42
CA GLN A 24 15.95 10.02 -1.56
C GLN A 24 16.65 10.59 -2.81
N GLY A 25 17.70 11.40 -2.61
CA GLY A 25 18.43 12.03 -3.71
C GLY A 25 17.61 13.14 -4.36
N GLY A 26 17.00 13.98 -3.51
CA GLY A 26 16.14 15.09 -3.90
C GLY A 26 14.75 14.69 -4.42
N LYS A 27 14.26 13.49 -4.09
CA LYS A 27 12.93 12.95 -4.46
C LYS A 27 12.16 12.52 -3.22
N PRO A 28 11.82 13.46 -2.32
CA PRO A 28 11.30 13.10 -1.02
C PRO A 28 9.83 12.64 -1.04
N ASP A 29 9.15 12.61 -2.19
CA ASP A 29 7.87 11.89 -2.27
C ASP A 29 8.12 10.38 -2.19
N GLY A 30 7.29 9.65 -1.47
CA GLY A 30 7.40 8.19 -1.37
C GLY A 30 6.04 7.57 -1.11
N VAL A 31 5.78 6.45 -1.78
CA VAL A 31 4.60 5.61 -1.55
C VAL A 31 5.04 4.35 -0.84
N GLN A 32 5.19 3.23 -1.56
CA GLN A 32 5.62 1.98 -0.94
C GLN A 32 7.12 1.96 -0.71
N VAL A 33 7.55 1.35 0.40
CA VAL A 33 8.95 0.99 0.67
C VAL A 33 9.13 -0.53 0.86
N MET A 34 10.19 -1.07 0.27
CA MET A 34 10.67 -2.42 0.54
C MET A 34 12.16 -2.39 0.86
N VAL A 35 12.58 -3.01 1.96
CA VAL A 35 14.00 -3.17 2.30
C VAL A 35 14.43 -4.60 2.02
N HIS A 36 15.44 -4.76 1.17
CA HIS A 36 15.99 -6.05 0.80
C HIS A 36 17.51 -5.96 0.63
N ARG A 37 18.24 -6.87 1.28
CA ARG A 37 19.72 -6.97 1.21
C ARG A 37 20.47 -5.64 1.47
N GLY A 38 19.95 -4.84 2.41
CA GLY A 38 20.54 -3.56 2.82
C GLY A 38 20.20 -2.38 1.91
N PHE A 39 19.26 -2.53 0.97
CA PHE A 39 18.77 -1.46 0.12
C PHE A 39 17.27 -1.27 0.29
N ALA A 40 16.84 -0.01 0.41
CA ALA A 40 15.43 0.36 0.36
C ALA A 40 15.05 0.75 -1.07
N TYR A 41 13.98 0.17 -1.58
CA TYR A 41 13.34 0.51 -2.84
C TYR A 41 12.06 1.28 -2.55
N VAL A 42 11.93 2.50 -3.05
CA VAL A 42 10.79 3.38 -2.77
C VAL A 42 10.11 3.81 -4.05
N GLY A 43 8.81 3.54 -4.18
CA GLY A 43 7.98 3.96 -5.31
C GLY A 43 7.57 5.42 -5.18
N HIS A 44 7.43 6.12 -6.32
CA HIS A 44 7.12 7.55 -6.36
C HIS A 44 5.81 7.85 -7.10
N MET A 45 5.04 8.81 -6.59
CA MET A 45 3.89 9.41 -7.30
C MET A 45 4.32 10.58 -8.17
N VAL A 46 5.08 11.52 -7.59
CA VAL A 46 5.41 12.80 -8.25
C VAL A 46 6.73 12.67 -9.02
N SER A 47 7.72 12.01 -8.43
CA SER A 47 9.04 11.84 -9.06
C SER A 47 9.07 10.77 -10.17
N GLN A 48 7.98 10.00 -10.34
CA GLN A 48 7.77 9.01 -11.41
C GLN A 48 8.89 7.97 -11.57
N GLY A 49 8.92 6.98 -10.67
CA GLY A 49 9.87 5.88 -10.74
C GLY A 49 10.06 5.19 -9.40
N VAL A 50 11.23 4.56 -9.22
CA VAL A 50 11.65 3.90 -7.98
C VAL A 50 13.02 4.42 -7.57
N SER A 51 13.15 5.00 -6.37
CA SER A 51 14.45 5.30 -5.77
C SER A 51 15.04 4.08 -5.10
N ILE A 52 16.37 3.98 -5.15
CA ILE A 52 17.16 2.97 -4.44
C ILE A 52 18.03 3.71 -3.43
N ILE A 53 17.94 3.32 -2.17
CA ILE A 53 18.70 3.91 -1.06
C ILE A 53 19.50 2.81 -0.38
N ASP A 54 20.81 3.00 -0.25
CA ASP A 54 21.67 2.17 0.60
C ASP A 54 21.37 2.48 2.06
N VAL A 55 20.83 1.49 2.77
CA VAL A 55 20.43 1.56 4.18
C VAL A 55 21.22 0.60 5.07
N ARG A 56 22.36 0.09 4.58
CA ARG A 56 23.26 -0.77 5.38
C ARG A 56 23.78 -0.07 6.64
N ASP A 57 23.90 1.25 6.58
CA ASP A 57 24.00 2.11 7.75
C ASP A 57 22.70 2.92 7.89
N ALA A 58 21.79 2.40 8.72
CA ALA A 58 20.48 2.99 8.99
C ALA A 58 20.56 4.45 9.50
N LYS A 59 21.69 4.86 10.08
CA LYS A 59 21.89 6.23 10.57
C LYS A 59 22.39 7.19 9.49
N ASN A 60 22.95 6.65 8.42
CA ASN A 60 23.49 7.42 7.30
C ASN A 60 23.03 6.82 5.96
N PRO A 61 21.70 6.79 5.68
CA PRO A 61 21.20 6.28 4.42
C PRO A 61 21.70 7.12 3.24
N ARG A 62 21.98 6.48 2.10
CA ARG A 62 22.57 7.16 0.92
C ARG A 62 21.80 6.83 -0.36
N PRO A 63 21.48 7.82 -1.21
CA PRO A 63 20.96 7.54 -2.54
C PRO A 63 21.92 6.64 -3.33
N ALA A 64 21.41 5.57 -3.92
CA ALA A 64 22.19 4.57 -4.65
C ALA A 64 21.80 4.47 -6.13
N GLY A 65 20.53 4.71 -6.47
CA GLY A 65 20.05 4.61 -7.85
C GLY A 65 18.61 5.08 -8.03
N PHE A 66 18.17 5.12 -9.28
CA PHE A 66 16.80 5.47 -9.65
C PHE A 66 16.38 4.72 -10.92
N ILE A 67 15.22 4.07 -10.88
CA ILE A 67 14.57 3.44 -12.02
C ILE A 67 13.45 4.37 -12.48
N ALA A 68 13.56 4.97 -13.66
CA ALA A 68 12.50 5.82 -14.19
C ALA A 68 11.26 5.00 -14.59
N ALA A 69 10.08 5.57 -14.33
CA ALA A 69 8.84 5.07 -14.89
C ALA A 69 8.77 5.39 -16.41
N PRO A 70 8.07 4.58 -17.21
CA PRO A 70 7.70 4.98 -18.57
C PRO A 70 6.84 6.26 -18.55
N PRO A 71 6.77 7.03 -19.65
CA PRO A 71 5.91 8.21 -19.73
C PRO A 71 4.46 7.93 -19.33
N ASN A 72 3.81 8.89 -18.67
CA ASN A 72 2.40 8.84 -18.23
C ASN A 72 2.04 7.60 -17.38
N THR A 73 3.04 7.00 -16.74
CA THR A 73 2.93 5.78 -15.95
C THR A 73 3.43 6.07 -14.54
N TRP A 74 2.69 5.62 -13.54
CA TRP A 74 3.17 5.66 -12.15
C TRP A 74 3.60 4.26 -11.67
N ASN A 75 4.58 4.24 -10.76
CA ASN A 75 5.19 3.02 -10.19
C ASN A 75 5.05 3.05 -8.66
N VAL A 76 3.80 3.19 -8.19
CA VAL A 76 3.48 3.46 -6.77
C VAL A 76 3.59 2.24 -5.84
N HIS A 77 3.73 1.02 -6.40
CA HIS A 77 3.84 -0.23 -5.64
C HIS A 77 4.89 -1.15 -6.26
N LEU A 78 5.64 -1.85 -5.41
CA LEU A 78 6.76 -2.70 -5.76
C LEU A 78 7.03 -3.75 -4.68
N GLN A 79 7.54 -4.92 -5.07
CA GLN A 79 7.91 -5.98 -4.13
C GLN A 79 9.27 -6.55 -4.46
N ALA A 80 10.13 -6.69 -3.45
CA ALA A 80 11.46 -7.26 -3.57
C ALA A 80 11.54 -8.55 -2.75
N HIS A 81 11.96 -9.64 -3.39
CA HIS A 81 12.28 -10.91 -2.74
C HIS A 81 13.21 -11.73 -3.65
N ASP A 82 13.96 -12.67 -3.07
CA ASP A 82 14.98 -13.46 -3.80
C ASP A 82 15.93 -12.55 -4.58
N ASP A 83 16.08 -12.75 -5.88
CA ASP A 83 16.83 -11.88 -6.80
C ASP A 83 15.89 -11.02 -7.67
N LEU A 84 14.61 -10.86 -7.29
CA LEU A 84 13.61 -10.17 -8.09
C LEU A 84 13.08 -8.90 -7.42
N LEU A 85 12.94 -7.86 -8.23
CA LEU A 85 12.13 -6.67 -7.92
C LEU A 85 10.99 -6.61 -8.94
N LEU A 86 9.76 -6.65 -8.45
CA LEU A 86 8.53 -6.51 -9.23
C LEU A 86 8.00 -5.10 -9.06
N VAL A 87 7.79 -4.38 -10.16
CA VAL A 87 7.32 -2.98 -10.15
C VAL A 87 6.06 -2.87 -11.00
N ILE A 88 5.00 -2.31 -10.40
CA ILE A 88 3.71 -2.13 -11.09
C ILE A 88 3.80 -0.99 -12.10
N ASN A 89 3.14 -1.15 -13.24
CA ASN A 89 2.85 -0.07 -14.18
C ASN A 89 1.33 0.10 -14.28
N ALA A 90 0.88 1.35 -14.09
CA ALA A 90 -0.46 1.77 -14.40
C ALA A 90 -0.48 3.20 -14.93
N ARG A 91 -1.57 3.58 -15.61
CA ARG A 91 -1.81 4.97 -16.01
C ARG A 91 -1.71 5.87 -14.79
N ASP A 92 -0.96 6.96 -14.91
CA ASP A 92 -0.89 8.00 -13.90
C ASP A 92 -2.25 8.73 -13.82
N LEU A 93 -3.10 8.31 -12.87
CA LEU A 93 -4.40 8.92 -12.62
C LEU A 93 -4.26 10.20 -11.77
N PHE A 94 -3.13 10.39 -11.10
CA PHE A 94 -2.87 11.56 -10.28
C PHE A 94 -2.54 12.81 -11.11
N ALA A 95 -1.88 12.60 -12.26
CA ALA A 95 -1.60 13.66 -13.23
C ALA A 95 -2.78 13.98 -14.17
N ASP A 96 -3.87 13.20 -14.14
CA ASP A 96 -5.03 13.42 -15.02
C ASP A 96 -5.91 14.54 -14.45
N ALA A 97 -6.14 15.58 -15.25
CA ALA A 97 -6.95 16.74 -14.87
C ALA A 97 -8.40 16.35 -14.48
N SER A 98 -8.87 15.19 -14.96
CA SER A 98 -10.18 14.62 -14.61
C SER A 98 -10.28 14.21 -13.14
N PHE A 99 -9.14 14.04 -12.45
CA PHE A 99 -9.02 13.72 -11.02
C PHE A 99 -8.33 14.85 -10.22
N ALA A 100 -8.36 16.09 -10.72
CA ALA A 100 -7.82 17.25 -10.00
C ALA A 100 -8.48 17.43 -8.61
N GLU A 101 -9.76 17.06 -8.50
CA GLU A 101 -10.43 16.87 -7.21
C GLU A 101 -10.31 15.41 -6.76
N GLU A 102 -9.53 15.21 -5.70
CA GLU A 102 -9.21 13.89 -5.13
C GLU A 102 -10.48 13.06 -4.79
N LYS A 103 -11.55 13.73 -4.36
CA LYS A 103 -12.86 13.11 -4.08
C LYS A 103 -13.46 12.37 -5.28
N VAL A 104 -13.24 12.84 -6.50
CA VAL A 104 -13.77 12.20 -7.72
C VAL A 104 -13.11 10.84 -7.94
N TYR A 105 -11.80 10.74 -7.68
CA TYR A 105 -11.05 9.49 -7.81
C TYR A 105 -11.50 8.43 -6.81
N TYR A 106 -11.90 8.84 -5.60
CA TYR A 106 -12.27 7.91 -4.53
C TYR A 106 -13.74 7.50 -4.50
N THR A 107 -14.65 8.27 -5.13
CA THR A 107 -16.10 8.04 -5.03
C THR A 107 -16.73 7.43 -6.28
N ARG A 108 -15.97 7.22 -7.36
CA ARG A 108 -16.48 6.70 -8.64
C ARG A 108 -15.60 5.59 -9.18
N SER A 109 -16.23 4.67 -9.91
CA SER A 109 -15.48 3.61 -10.61
C SER A 109 -14.58 4.24 -11.68
N VAL A 110 -13.33 3.79 -11.76
CA VAL A 110 -12.34 4.37 -12.70
C VAL A 110 -12.81 4.22 -14.15
N ALA A 111 -13.36 3.07 -14.52
CA ALA A 111 -13.83 2.83 -15.89
C ALA A 111 -15.04 3.70 -16.30
N GLN A 112 -15.75 4.29 -15.34
CA GLN A 112 -16.83 5.25 -15.59
C GLN A 112 -16.32 6.68 -15.80
N THR A 113 -15.09 6.96 -15.34
CA THR A 113 -14.51 8.32 -15.34
C THR A 113 -13.47 8.49 -16.44
N VAL A 114 -12.77 7.41 -16.81
CA VAL A 114 -11.73 7.42 -17.84
C VAL A 114 -11.87 6.22 -18.76
N SER A 115 -11.67 6.43 -20.06
CA SER A 115 -11.64 5.33 -21.03
C SER A 115 -10.47 4.39 -20.72
N THR A 116 -10.79 3.12 -20.46
CA THR A 116 -9.81 2.06 -20.28
C THR A 116 -9.20 1.62 -21.61
N ARG A 117 -9.95 1.74 -22.71
CA ARG A 117 -9.50 1.48 -24.09
C ARG A 117 -9.07 2.77 -24.80
N GLN A 118 -7.85 2.78 -25.32
CA GLN A 118 -7.39 3.86 -26.20
C GLN A 118 -6.45 3.26 -27.26
N GLU A 119 -6.77 3.48 -28.54
CA GLU A 119 -5.82 3.20 -29.62
C GLU A 119 -4.61 4.14 -29.49
N GLY A 120 -3.39 3.61 -29.52
CA GLY A 120 -2.17 4.41 -29.32
C GLY A 120 -2.00 4.92 -27.88
N ARG A 121 -2.24 4.06 -26.86
CA ARG A 121 -2.03 4.38 -25.43
C ARG A 121 -0.68 5.07 -25.21
N SER A 122 -0.68 6.16 -24.45
CA SER A 122 0.51 6.95 -24.10
C SER A 122 1.16 6.52 -22.78
N TRP A 123 0.65 5.47 -22.13
CA TRP A 123 1.16 4.91 -20.87
C TRP A 123 1.48 3.41 -21.01
N SER A 124 2.24 2.88 -20.05
CA SER A 124 2.49 1.45 -19.88
C SER A 124 1.59 0.89 -18.78
N ALA A 125 1.01 -0.29 -19.00
CA ALA A 125 0.13 -0.98 -18.06
C ALA A 125 0.58 -2.44 -17.92
N GLY A 126 0.87 -2.89 -16.71
CA GLY A 126 1.37 -4.24 -16.48
C GLY A 126 2.36 -4.37 -15.32
N LEU A 127 3.21 -5.39 -15.39
CA LEU A 127 4.21 -5.69 -14.37
C LEU A 127 5.62 -5.72 -14.98
N ARG A 128 6.52 -4.85 -14.50
CA ARG A 128 7.95 -4.91 -14.82
C ARG A 128 8.66 -5.82 -13.82
N ILE A 129 9.56 -6.66 -14.30
CA ILE A 129 10.33 -7.58 -13.48
C ILE A 129 11.82 -7.29 -13.69
N PHE A 130 12.54 -7.08 -12.59
CA PHE A 130 13.96 -6.79 -12.57
C PHE A 130 14.71 -7.88 -11.81
N ASP A 131 15.91 -8.21 -12.31
CA ASP A 131 16.94 -8.90 -11.57
C ASP A 131 17.68 -7.89 -10.67
N ILE A 132 17.71 -8.18 -9.38
CA ILE A 132 18.38 -7.41 -8.32
C ILE A 132 19.42 -8.26 -7.56
N SER A 133 20.01 -9.26 -8.21
CA SER A 133 21.19 -9.99 -7.70
C SER A 133 22.35 -9.04 -7.33
N ILE A 134 22.42 -7.89 -8.02
CA ILE A 134 23.16 -6.70 -7.60
C ILE A 134 22.13 -5.63 -7.19
N PRO A 135 21.89 -5.42 -5.88
CA PRO A 135 20.73 -4.65 -5.41
C PRO A 135 20.64 -3.20 -5.91
N ASP A 136 21.76 -2.51 -6.09
CA ASP A 136 21.84 -1.12 -6.56
C ASP A 136 21.92 -0.98 -8.09
N LYS A 137 21.88 -2.10 -8.82
CA LYS A 137 21.95 -2.14 -10.29
C LYS A 137 20.83 -3.04 -10.85
N PRO A 138 19.56 -2.69 -10.62
CA PRO A 138 18.43 -3.46 -11.14
C PRO A 138 18.51 -3.56 -12.67
N ARG A 139 18.32 -4.76 -13.19
CA ARG A 139 18.30 -5.04 -14.62
C ARG A 139 16.94 -5.60 -15.00
N GLU A 140 16.19 -4.88 -15.85
CA GLU A 140 14.90 -5.38 -16.33
C GLU A 140 15.10 -6.68 -17.10
N ILE A 141 14.33 -7.71 -16.76
CA ILE A 141 14.40 -9.03 -17.38
C ILE A 141 13.14 -9.37 -18.18
N SER A 142 12.00 -8.78 -17.83
CA SER A 142 10.75 -8.95 -18.56
C SER A 142 9.71 -7.90 -18.19
N PHE A 143 8.66 -7.86 -19.01
CA PHE A 143 7.45 -7.07 -18.78
C PHE A 143 6.22 -7.93 -19.14
N LEU A 144 5.27 -8.04 -18.21
CA LEU A 144 3.94 -8.59 -18.46
C LEU A 144 3.00 -7.43 -18.83
N PRO A 145 2.67 -7.22 -20.12
CA PRO A 145 1.66 -6.22 -20.48
C PRO A 145 0.27 -6.67 -20.03
N LEU A 146 -0.54 -5.72 -19.56
CA LEU A 146 -1.96 -5.91 -19.30
C LEU A 146 -2.77 -4.88 -20.09
N ASP A 147 -3.94 -5.31 -20.56
CA ASP A 147 -4.95 -4.39 -21.09
C ASP A 147 -5.56 -3.54 -19.97
N GLY A 148 -6.09 -2.37 -20.33
CA GLY A 148 -6.75 -1.44 -19.41
C GLY A 148 -5.81 -0.43 -18.77
N ILE A 149 -6.06 -0.12 -17.50
CA ILE A 149 -5.35 0.91 -16.74
C ILE A 149 -4.04 0.39 -16.17
N GLY A 150 -3.96 -0.90 -15.85
CA GLY A 150 -2.78 -1.55 -15.29
C GLY A 150 -2.96 -2.01 -13.86
N ILE A 151 -1.84 -2.17 -13.16
CA ILE A 151 -1.78 -2.74 -11.80
C ILE A 151 -1.72 -1.62 -10.76
N HIS A 152 -2.47 -1.74 -9.66
CA HIS A 152 -2.48 -0.79 -8.56
C HIS A 152 -1.59 -1.22 -7.39
N ARG A 153 -1.74 -2.45 -6.89
CA ARG A 153 -0.89 -3.04 -5.84
C ARG A 153 -0.52 -4.48 -6.16
N ILE A 154 0.56 -4.93 -5.53
CA ILE A 154 1.10 -6.28 -5.68
C ILE A 154 1.51 -6.89 -4.33
N TRP A 155 1.23 -8.18 -4.16
CA TRP A 155 1.79 -9.03 -3.11
C TRP A 155 2.70 -10.08 -3.75
N TYR A 156 3.97 -10.08 -3.35
CA TYR A 156 4.97 -11.05 -3.74
C TYR A 156 5.96 -11.24 -2.59
N VAL A 157 6.14 -12.49 -2.16
CA VAL A 157 7.02 -12.89 -1.05
C VAL A 157 7.98 -14.00 -1.47
N GLY A 158 8.35 -13.99 -2.75
CA GLY A 158 9.24 -14.99 -3.33
C GLY A 158 8.52 -16.16 -4.01
N GLY A 159 9.31 -16.99 -4.66
CA GLY A 159 8.82 -18.17 -5.37
C GLY A 159 8.01 -17.85 -6.64
N ARG A 160 7.04 -18.71 -6.96
CA ARG A 160 6.35 -18.76 -8.26
C ARG A 160 5.19 -17.77 -8.40
N TRP A 161 4.51 -17.39 -7.34
CA TRP A 161 3.22 -16.70 -7.46
C TRP A 161 3.29 -15.25 -7.00
N ALA A 162 2.78 -14.35 -7.83
CA ALA A 162 2.49 -12.97 -7.44
C ALA A 162 0.99 -12.68 -7.60
N TYR A 163 0.51 -11.73 -6.82
CA TYR A 163 -0.92 -11.45 -6.67
C TYR A 163 -1.14 -9.96 -6.79
N VAL A 164 -2.06 -9.53 -7.65
CA VAL A 164 -2.18 -8.11 -7.98
C VAL A 164 -3.62 -7.63 -8.02
N SER A 165 -3.82 -6.36 -7.70
CA SER A 165 -5.03 -5.63 -8.05
C SER A 165 -4.83 -4.95 -9.41
N ALA A 166 -5.66 -5.28 -10.40
CA ALA A 166 -5.50 -4.78 -11.77
C ALA A 166 -6.83 -4.40 -12.39
N LEU A 167 -6.85 -3.29 -13.13
CA LEU A 167 -8.04 -2.82 -13.85
C LEU A 167 -7.87 -3.15 -15.33
N LEU A 168 -8.50 -4.24 -15.74
CA LEU A 168 -8.55 -4.72 -17.12
C LEU A 168 -9.71 -4.10 -17.90
N ASP A 169 -9.57 -4.03 -19.22
CA ASP A 169 -10.68 -3.63 -20.09
C ASP A 169 -11.91 -4.53 -19.88
N GLY A 170 -13.10 -3.92 -19.82
CA GLY A 170 -14.37 -4.63 -19.63
C GLY A 170 -14.77 -4.89 -18.17
N TYR A 171 -13.96 -4.43 -17.22
CA TYR A 171 -14.33 -4.41 -15.80
C TYR A 171 -14.61 -2.98 -15.32
N SER A 172 -15.45 -2.85 -14.29
CA SER A 172 -15.79 -1.54 -13.70
C SER A 172 -14.62 -0.89 -12.95
N ASP A 173 -13.81 -1.69 -12.24
CA ASP A 173 -12.66 -1.24 -11.45
C ASP A 173 -11.67 -2.39 -11.18
N TYR A 174 -10.65 -2.17 -10.35
CA TYR A 174 -9.58 -3.14 -10.06
C TYR A 174 -10.12 -4.49 -9.55
N ILE A 175 -9.65 -5.58 -10.13
CA ILE A 175 -9.98 -6.97 -9.77
C ILE A 175 -8.73 -7.72 -9.28
N PHE A 176 -8.92 -8.90 -8.69
CA PHE A 176 -7.84 -9.78 -8.28
C PHE A 176 -7.29 -10.56 -9.47
N LEU A 177 -5.98 -10.50 -9.70
CA LEU A 177 -5.29 -11.40 -10.64
C LEU A 177 -4.16 -12.16 -9.92
N ILE A 178 -3.93 -13.39 -10.37
CA ILE A 178 -2.81 -14.23 -9.98
C ILE A 178 -1.86 -14.35 -11.17
N ILE A 179 -0.58 -14.08 -10.93
CA ILE A 179 0.49 -14.12 -11.93
C ILE A 179 1.40 -15.31 -11.63
N ASP A 180 1.62 -16.13 -12.65
CA ASP A 180 2.58 -17.23 -12.67
C ASP A 180 3.96 -16.72 -13.09
N LEU A 181 4.94 -16.92 -12.22
CA LEU A 181 6.36 -16.59 -12.39
C LEU A 181 7.22 -17.87 -12.42
N ALA A 182 6.69 -19.00 -12.91
CA ALA A 182 7.49 -20.21 -13.11
C ALA A 182 8.76 -19.94 -13.94
N ASP A 183 8.64 -19.05 -14.93
CA ASP A 183 9.76 -18.38 -15.58
C ASP A 183 9.54 -16.85 -15.46
N PRO A 184 10.31 -16.14 -14.60
CA PRO A 184 10.20 -14.69 -14.45
C PRO A 184 10.54 -13.91 -15.73
N GLN A 185 11.15 -14.53 -16.75
CA GLN A 185 11.34 -13.91 -18.06
C GLN A 185 10.09 -14.01 -18.95
N LYS A 186 9.13 -14.87 -18.58
CA LYS A 186 7.87 -15.12 -19.30
C LYS A 186 6.68 -15.19 -18.32
N PRO A 187 6.44 -14.13 -17.55
CA PRO A 187 5.30 -14.07 -16.64
C PRO A 187 3.97 -14.22 -17.39
N GLN A 188 2.97 -14.81 -16.76
CA GLN A 188 1.63 -14.96 -17.34
C GLN A 188 0.51 -14.86 -16.30
N VAL A 189 -0.67 -14.38 -16.69
CA VAL A 189 -1.85 -14.40 -15.82
C VAL A 189 -2.38 -15.83 -15.74
N ALA A 190 -2.50 -16.37 -14.52
CA ALA A 190 -2.96 -17.73 -14.26
C ALA A 190 -4.42 -17.80 -13.82
N GLY A 191 -4.86 -16.86 -12.98
CA GLY A 191 -6.19 -16.84 -12.40
C GLY A 191 -6.68 -15.43 -12.15
N ARG A 192 -7.99 -15.31 -11.92
CA ARG A 192 -8.63 -14.02 -11.62
C ARG A 192 -9.85 -14.20 -10.74
N TYR A 193 -10.20 -13.16 -10.01
CA TYR A 193 -11.46 -13.05 -9.30
C TYR A 193 -11.96 -11.61 -9.30
N ALA A 194 -13.25 -11.43 -9.54
CA ALA A 194 -13.93 -10.15 -9.44
C ALA A 194 -15.20 -10.34 -8.60
N LEU A 195 -15.63 -9.30 -7.88
CA LEU A 195 -16.94 -9.35 -7.24
C LEU A 195 -18.04 -9.45 -8.32
N PRO A 196 -19.14 -10.19 -8.05
CA PRO A 196 -20.27 -10.22 -8.98
C PRO A 196 -20.79 -8.81 -9.26
N GLY A 197 -21.00 -8.47 -10.54
CA GLY A 197 -21.44 -7.13 -10.96
C GLY A 197 -20.32 -6.28 -11.57
N MET A 198 -19.05 -6.72 -11.48
CA MET A 198 -17.91 -5.96 -11.99
C MET A 198 -17.62 -6.22 -13.47
N HIS A 199 -18.00 -7.37 -14.04
CA HIS A 199 -17.63 -7.74 -15.41
C HIS A 199 -18.63 -7.18 -16.44
N THR A 200 -18.58 -5.86 -16.64
CA THR A 200 -19.54 -5.12 -17.48
C THR A 200 -19.53 -5.57 -18.94
N ALA A 201 -18.39 -5.98 -19.49
CA ALA A 201 -18.31 -6.51 -20.85
C ALA A 201 -19.03 -7.86 -21.04
N ALA A 202 -19.24 -8.62 -19.95
CA ALA A 202 -20.06 -9.82 -19.94
C ALA A 202 -21.55 -9.54 -19.64
N GLY A 203 -21.94 -8.25 -19.54
CA GLY A 203 -23.30 -7.83 -19.25
C GLY A 203 -23.67 -7.87 -17.77
N GLU A 204 -22.70 -8.06 -16.86
CA GLU A 204 -22.97 -7.96 -15.43
C GLU A 204 -23.38 -6.53 -15.04
N GLN A 205 -24.23 -6.43 -14.03
CA GLN A 205 -24.69 -5.16 -13.46
C GLN A 205 -24.36 -5.11 -11.97
N ALA A 206 -23.78 -3.99 -11.55
CA ALA A 206 -23.52 -3.69 -10.15
C ALA A 206 -24.83 -3.65 -9.35
N ASN A 207 -24.81 -4.21 -8.15
CA ASN A 207 -25.93 -4.15 -7.19
C ASN A 207 -25.62 -3.31 -5.94
N TRP A 208 -24.44 -2.68 -5.88
CA TRP A 208 -24.02 -1.84 -4.77
C TRP A 208 -24.53 -0.40 -4.88
N PRO A 209 -24.57 0.36 -3.77
CA PRO A 209 -25.07 1.74 -3.76
C PRO A 209 -24.30 2.68 -4.70
N GLU A 210 -25.01 3.69 -5.23
CA GLU A 210 -24.38 4.78 -5.99
C GLU A 210 -23.38 5.56 -5.13
N GLY A 211 -22.32 6.09 -5.76
CA GLY A 211 -21.27 6.84 -5.07
C GLY A 211 -20.29 5.96 -4.28
N LYS A 212 -20.33 4.64 -4.47
CA LYS A 212 -19.39 3.68 -3.90
C LYS A 212 -18.49 3.07 -4.97
N ARG A 213 -17.23 2.84 -4.61
CA ARG A 213 -16.19 2.30 -5.47
C ARG A 213 -15.79 0.89 -5.02
N TYR A 214 -16.38 -0.12 -5.66
CA TYR A 214 -16.07 -1.53 -5.42
C TYR A 214 -14.86 -1.90 -6.28
N ALA A 215 -13.66 -1.71 -5.71
CA ALA A 215 -12.39 -1.93 -6.37
C ALA A 215 -11.46 -2.67 -5.42
N LEU A 216 -10.84 -3.77 -5.88
CA LEU A 216 -9.81 -4.43 -5.12
C LEU A 216 -8.65 -3.45 -4.93
N HIS A 217 -8.35 -3.14 -3.69
CA HIS A 217 -7.23 -2.31 -3.33
C HIS A 217 -5.95 -3.14 -3.25
N HIS A 218 -5.97 -4.14 -2.36
CA HIS A 218 -4.84 -5.01 -2.07
C HIS A 218 -5.33 -6.42 -1.71
N ALA A 219 -4.46 -7.42 -1.88
CA ALA A 219 -4.73 -8.77 -1.39
C ALA A 219 -3.43 -9.36 -0.80
N ILE A 220 -3.47 -9.72 0.48
CA ILE A 220 -2.38 -10.42 1.16
C ILE A 220 -2.71 -11.92 1.18
N ILE A 221 -1.71 -12.76 0.96
CA ILE A 221 -1.88 -14.22 0.87
C ILE A 221 -1.19 -14.88 2.06
N SER A 222 -1.92 -15.76 2.76
CA SER A 222 -1.36 -16.65 3.79
C SER A 222 -1.76 -18.08 3.49
N GLY A 223 -0.78 -18.94 3.20
CA GLY A 223 -1.01 -20.30 2.72
C GLY A 223 -1.80 -20.30 1.41
N ASP A 224 -2.99 -20.90 1.46
CA ASP A 224 -3.92 -21.01 0.32
C ASP A 224 -5.12 -20.06 0.44
N THR A 225 -5.04 -19.05 1.31
CA THR A 225 -6.10 -18.04 1.46
C THR A 225 -5.63 -16.67 1.01
N ALA A 226 -6.40 -16.03 0.13
CA ALA A 226 -6.25 -14.63 -0.21
C ALA A 226 -7.22 -13.76 0.59
N TYR A 227 -6.69 -12.73 1.25
CA TYR A 227 -7.45 -11.76 2.03
C TYR A 227 -7.57 -10.47 1.21
N GLY A 228 -8.66 -10.35 0.45
CA GLY A 228 -8.91 -9.25 -0.48
C GLY A 228 -9.57 -8.06 0.21
N SER A 229 -8.94 -6.90 0.13
CA SER A 229 -9.44 -5.61 0.62
C SER A 229 -10.04 -4.82 -0.54
N TRP A 230 -11.36 -4.62 -0.53
CA TRP A 230 -12.10 -3.91 -1.57
C TRP A 230 -12.56 -2.56 -1.04
N ARG A 231 -12.10 -1.45 -1.63
CA ARG A 231 -12.29 -0.08 -1.11
C ARG A 231 -13.66 0.13 -0.44
N ASP A 232 -14.75 0.20 -1.19
CA ASP A 232 -16.11 0.25 -0.61
C ASP A 232 -16.83 -1.12 -0.62
N GLY A 233 -16.14 -2.17 -1.07
CA GLY A 233 -16.66 -3.52 -1.15
C GLY A 233 -16.42 -4.38 0.09
N GLY A 234 -15.61 -3.92 1.05
CA GLY A 234 -15.29 -4.64 2.28
C GLY A 234 -14.21 -5.71 2.08
N LEU A 235 -14.37 -6.85 2.73
CA LEU A 235 -13.39 -7.93 2.84
C LEU A 235 -13.87 -9.21 2.14
N THR A 236 -13.01 -9.83 1.34
CA THR A 236 -13.21 -11.22 0.89
C THR A 236 -12.11 -12.13 1.41
N LEU A 237 -12.47 -13.34 1.83
CA LEU A 237 -11.55 -14.46 1.93
C LEU A 237 -11.77 -15.36 0.72
N LEU A 238 -10.70 -15.65 -0.03
CA LEU A 238 -10.73 -16.53 -1.20
C LEU A 238 -9.82 -17.73 -0.98
N ASP A 239 -10.31 -18.93 -1.28
CA ASP A 239 -9.49 -20.13 -1.46
C ASP A 239 -8.76 -20.00 -2.80
N VAL A 240 -7.43 -20.00 -2.73
CA VAL A 240 -6.53 -19.96 -3.88
C VAL A 240 -5.65 -21.20 -3.97
N SER A 241 -6.01 -22.31 -3.31
CA SER A 241 -5.33 -23.61 -3.41
C SER A 241 -5.09 -23.99 -4.88
N ASP A 242 -6.13 -23.86 -5.72
CA ASP A 242 -6.00 -23.73 -7.16
C ASP A 242 -5.84 -22.26 -7.58
N ARG A 243 -4.61 -21.87 -7.94
CA ARG A 243 -4.27 -20.50 -8.37
C ARG A 243 -4.91 -20.10 -9.71
N THR A 244 -5.48 -21.05 -10.45
CA THR A 244 -6.17 -20.75 -11.72
C THR A 244 -7.65 -20.46 -11.53
N GLU A 245 -8.23 -20.91 -10.42
CA GLU A 245 -9.66 -20.80 -10.13
C GLU A 245 -9.90 -20.39 -8.66
N PRO A 246 -9.67 -19.11 -8.28
CA PRO A 246 -9.96 -18.63 -6.93
C PRO A 246 -11.44 -18.79 -6.56
N LYS A 247 -11.73 -19.28 -5.35
CA LYS A 247 -13.09 -19.55 -4.88
C LYS A 247 -13.42 -18.70 -3.66
N LEU A 248 -14.59 -18.06 -3.66
CA LEU A 248 -15.04 -17.26 -2.52
C LEU A 248 -15.33 -18.16 -1.32
N ILE A 249 -14.68 -17.89 -0.18
CA ILE A 249 -15.01 -18.48 1.12
C ILE A 249 -16.05 -17.61 1.82
N SER A 250 -15.79 -16.31 1.94
CA SER A 250 -16.69 -15.35 2.57
C SER A 250 -16.50 -13.93 2.05
N HIS A 251 -17.59 -13.15 2.10
CA HIS A 251 -17.62 -11.72 1.78
C HIS A 251 -18.32 -10.97 2.92
N ARG A 252 -17.64 -9.96 3.47
CA ARG A 252 -18.13 -9.11 4.57
C ARG A 252 -18.00 -7.65 4.17
N ASN A 253 -19.06 -6.87 4.35
CA ASN A 253 -19.03 -5.42 4.15
C ASN A 253 -19.75 -4.74 5.31
N TRP A 254 -19.07 -3.81 5.98
CA TRP A 254 -19.58 -2.99 7.09
C TRP A 254 -19.79 -1.52 6.70
N SER A 255 -19.68 -1.19 5.41
CA SER A 255 -20.07 0.10 4.84
C SER A 255 -21.36 -0.04 4.04
N PRO A 256 -22.50 0.51 4.51
CA PRO A 256 -22.74 1.28 5.76
C PRO A 256 -22.86 0.40 7.04
N PRO A 257 -22.80 1.00 8.26
CA PRO A 257 -22.79 2.44 8.57
C PRO A 257 -21.42 3.11 8.49
N PHE A 258 -20.33 2.35 8.39
CA PHE A 258 -18.98 2.93 8.32
C PHE A 258 -18.65 3.48 6.93
N GLY A 259 -17.63 4.33 6.84
CA GLY A 259 -17.30 5.08 5.62
C GLY A 259 -16.78 4.24 4.45
N GLY A 260 -16.35 3.00 4.67
CA GLY A 260 -15.62 2.20 3.68
C GLY A 260 -14.15 2.61 3.62
N GLY A 261 -13.45 2.26 2.54
CA GLY A 261 -12.01 2.48 2.37
C GLY A 261 -11.15 1.27 2.72
N THR A 262 -11.69 0.05 2.71
CA THR A 262 -10.95 -1.17 3.07
C THR A 262 -9.72 -1.35 2.19
N HIS A 263 -8.54 -1.26 2.82
CA HIS A 263 -7.28 -0.99 2.15
C HIS A 263 -6.25 -2.12 2.34
N THR A 264 -6.15 -2.70 3.54
CA THR A 264 -5.22 -3.82 3.83
C THR A 264 -5.85 -4.79 4.81
N ALA A 265 -5.71 -6.09 4.56
CA ALA A 265 -6.16 -7.16 5.44
C ALA A 265 -4.96 -8.06 5.75
N LEU A 266 -4.34 -7.83 6.91
CA LEU A 266 -3.12 -8.50 7.39
C LEU A 266 -3.48 -9.76 8.20
N PRO A 267 -3.26 -10.98 7.66
CA PRO A 267 -3.56 -12.22 8.38
C PRO A 267 -2.52 -12.51 9.47
N LEU A 268 -3.00 -13.01 10.60
CA LEU A 268 -2.20 -13.46 11.75
C LEU A 268 -2.53 -14.94 12.03
N PRO A 269 -2.00 -15.87 11.21
CA PRO A 269 -2.50 -17.24 11.13
C PRO A 269 -2.27 -18.08 12.39
N ASP A 270 -1.26 -17.78 13.20
CA ASP A 270 -0.99 -18.47 14.47
C ASP A 270 -2.00 -18.13 15.57
N ARG A 271 -2.83 -17.10 15.38
CA ARG A 271 -3.84 -16.65 16.33
C ARG A 271 -5.26 -16.71 15.77
N ASP A 272 -5.42 -17.13 14.52
CA ASP A 272 -6.69 -17.06 13.78
C ASP A 272 -7.31 -15.64 13.81
N LEU A 273 -6.45 -14.63 13.67
CA LEU A 273 -6.85 -13.22 13.63
C LEU A 273 -6.56 -12.60 12.27
N LEU A 274 -7.26 -11.50 11.98
CA LEU A 274 -7.03 -10.67 10.82
C LEU A 274 -7.11 -9.20 11.24
N VAL A 275 -6.09 -8.41 10.92
CA VAL A 275 -6.10 -6.97 11.12
C VAL A 275 -6.51 -6.31 9.81
N VAL A 276 -7.63 -5.59 9.81
CA VAL A 276 -8.16 -4.96 8.59
C VAL A 276 -8.13 -3.45 8.76
N LEU A 277 -7.50 -2.74 7.83
CA LEU A 277 -7.37 -1.29 7.86
C LEU A 277 -8.29 -0.68 6.80
N ASP A 278 -9.14 0.27 7.22
CA ASP A 278 -9.82 1.20 6.33
C ASP A 278 -8.99 2.50 6.21
N GLU A 279 -8.68 2.93 4.99
CA GLU A 279 -7.83 4.08 4.67
C GLU A 279 -8.61 5.39 4.75
N ALA A 280 -8.00 6.44 5.33
CA ALA A 280 -8.48 7.82 5.18
C ALA A 280 -7.85 8.49 3.96
N VAL A 281 -8.71 9.02 3.09
CA VAL A 281 -8.32 9.55 1.77
C VAL A 281 -8.75 10.99 1.52
N LEU A 282 -9.59 11.57 2.39
CA LEU A 282 -10.00 12.97 2.28
C LEU A 282 -9.41 13.83 3.39
N ASP A 283 -9.17 15.10 3.05
CA ASP A 283 -8.60 16.06 3.98
C ASP A 283 -9.58 16.31 5.14
N ASN A 284 -9.05 16.61 6.32
CA ASN A 284 -9.80 17.04 7.50
C ASN A 284 -10.92 16.06 7.91
N GLN A 285 -10.73 14.76 7.64
CA GLN A 285 -11.66 13.68 8.00
C GLN A 285 -13.05 13.81 7.33
N GLU A 286 -13.11 14.40 6.12
CA GLU A 286 -14.37 14.56 5.37
C GLU A 286 -15.02 13.23 4.94
N ASP A 287 -14.25 12.14 4.85
CA ASP A 287 -14.72 10.77 4.59
C ASP A 287 -15.06 9.97 5.86
N GLY A 288 -15.14 10.67 7.00
CA GLY A 288 -15.48 10.12 8.30
C GLY A 288 -14.30 9.47 9.01
N GLU A 289 -14.52 9.06 10.26
CA GLU A 289 -13.52 8.29 11.00
C GLU A 289 -13.28 6.93 10.34
N LYS A 290 -12.00 6.55 10.22
CA LYS A 290 -11.54 5.29 9.67
C LYS A 290 -10.86 4.48 10.76
N HIS A 291 -10.99 3.16 10.69
CA HIS A 291 -10.55 2.27 11.75
C HIS A 291 -9.58 1.21 11.26
N ILE A 292 -8.74 0.75 12.19
CA ILE A 292 -8.04 -0.52 12.08
C ILE A 292 -8.81 -1.52 12.95
N TRP A 293 -9.41 -2.50 12.30
CA TRP A 293 -10.25 -3.54 12.89
C TRP A 293 -9.42 -4.77 13.26
N VAL A 294 -9.82 -5.46 14.33
CA VAL A 294 -9.41 -6.84 14.61
C VAL A 294 -10.59 -7.75 14.31
N PHE A 295 -10.36 -8.73 13.45
CA PHE A 295 -11.30 -9.78 13.14
C PHE A 295 -10.83 -11.11 13.73
N ASP A 296 -11.77 -11.84 14.33
CA ASP A 296 -11.63 -13.27 14.62
C ASP A 296 -12.02 -14.05 13.36
N ILE A 297 -11.11 -14.91 12.91
CA ILE A 297 -11.27 -15.71 11.69
C ILE A 297 -11.08 -17.21 11.96
N ARG A 298 -11.28 -17.67 13.20
CA ARG A 298 -11.29 -19.12 13.53
C ARG A 298 -12.32 -19.90 12.69
N GLU A 299 -13.38 -19.23 12.29
CA GLU A 299 -14.33 -19.71 11.29
C GLU A 299 -14.24 -18.82 10.03
N PRO A 300 -13.42 -19.18 9.02
CA PRO A 300 -13.21 -18.36 7.82
C PRO A 300 -14.47 -18.06 7.00
N SER A 301 -15.51 -18.90 7.12
CA SER A 301 -16.82 -18.64 6.48
C SER A 301 -17.61 -17.52 7.18
N ASN A 302 -17.23 -17.16 8.41
CA ASN A 302 -17.86 -16.11 9.19
C ASN A 302 -16.84 -15.24 9.96
N PRO A 303 -16.04 -14.39 9.27
CA PRO A 303 -15.18 -13.42 9.94
C PRO A 303 -16.03 -12.44 10.77
N VAL A 304 -15.63 -12.20 12.02
CA VAL A 304 -16.32 -11.29 12.95
C VAL A 304 -15.34 -10.27 13.50
N SER A 305 -15.68 -8.97 13.40
CA SER A 305 -14.89 -7.94 14.08
C SER A 305 -15.12 -7.99 15.59
N ILE A 306 -14.05 -7.94 16.37
CA ILE A 306 -14.07 -8.08 17.83
C ILE A 306 -13.58 -6.82 18.56
N SER A 307 -12.79 -5.97 17.90
CA SER A 307 -12.37 -4.66 18.42
C SER A 307 -11.84 -3.77 17.30
N THR A 308 -11.49 -2.53 17.66
CA THR A 308 -10.70 -1.60 16.83
C THR A 308 -9.46 -1.14 17.58
N PHE A 309 -8.46 -0.66 16.84
CA PHE A 309 -7.31 0.01 17.44
C PHE A 309 -7.70 1.40 17.94
N PRO A 310 -7.06 1.90 19.01
CA PRO A 310 -7.30 3.27 19.47
C PRO A 310 -6.86 4.28 18.41
N VAL A 311 -7.67 5.32 18.23
CA VAL A 311 -7.35 6.48 17.38
C VAL A 311 -6.37 7.40 18.12
N PRO A 312 -5.30 7.90 17.47
CA PRO A 312 -4.40 8.88 18.06
C PRO A 312 -5.12 10.12 18.58
N ASP A 313 -4.88 10.49 19.84
CA ASP A 313 -5.56 11.61 20.53
C ASP A 313 -4.59 12.55 21.27
N GLU A 314 -3.27 12.33 21.16
CA GLU A 314 -2.29 13.19 21.83
C GLU A 314 -2.21 14.61 21.26
N ARG A 315 -2.82 14.82 20.07
CA ARG A 315 -2.94 16.10 19.36
C ARG A 315 -4.24 16.14 18.56
N ASP A 316 -4.68 17.35 18.22
CA ASP A 316 -5.79 17.57 17.31
C ASP A 316 -5.33 17.43 15.84
N TYR A 317 -5.24 16.19 15.37
CA TYR A 317 -4.79 15.86 14.02
C TYR A 317 -5.77 16.27 12.93
N VAL A 318 -7.06 16.42 13.25
CA VAL A 318 -8.04 16.99 12.31
C VAL A 318 -7.70 18.46 12.04
N LYS A 319 -7.43 19.26 13.08
CA LYS A 319 -7.01 20.66 12.91
C LYS A 319 -5.60 20.83 12.35
N LYS A 320 -4.73 19.82 12.51
CA LYS A 320 -3.41 19.81 11.84
C LYS A 320 -3.57 19.89 10.32
N GLY A 321 -4.65 19.33 9.76
CA GLY A 321 -5.03 19.45 8.36
C GLY A 321 -4.52 18.32 7.47
N ALA A 322 -4.98 18.31 6.22
CA ALA A 322 -4.85 17.20 5.26
C ALA A 322 -5.43 15.89 5.80
N HIS A 323 -5.01 14.73 5.25
CA HIS A 323 -5.56 13.43 5.65
C HIS A 323 -5.17 13.10 7.08
N PHE A 324 -6.14 12.62 7.85
CA PHE A 324 -5.97 12.04 9.20
C PHE A 324 -6.73 10.73 9.28
N GLY A 325 -6.01 9.64 9.51
CA GLY A 325 -6.56 8.29 9.59
C GLY A 325 -5.50 7.22 9.28
N PRO A 326 -5.84 5.94 9.41
CA PRO A 326 -4.96 4.84 9.02
C PRO A 326 -4.65 4.88 7.51
N HIS A 327 -3.49 4.35 7.11
CA HIS A 327 -3.17 4.19 5.69
C HIS A 327 -2.53 2.83 5.35
N ASN A 328 -1.32 2.49 5.80
CA ASN A 328 -0.70 1.19 5.54
C ASN A 328 -0.34 0.44 6.84
N LEU A 329 -0.20 -0.87 6.73
CA LEU A 329 0.32 -1.76 7.78
C LEU A 329 1.68 -2.31 7.37
N HIS A 330 2.53 -2.62 8.34
CA HIS A 330 3.66 -3.51 8.08
C HIS A 330 3.15 -4.94 7.81
N GLU A 331 3.35 -5.44 6.60
CA GLU A 331 2.63 -6.62 6.09
C GLU A 331 3.36 -7.97 6.35
N ASN A 332 3.82 -8.27 7.59
CA ASN A 332 4.42 -9.56 8.04
C ASN A 332 4.99 -10.47 6.93
N ARG A 333 6.18 -10.13 6.39
CA ARG A 333 6.77 -10.82 5.23
C ARG A 333 7.94 -11.71 5.66
N PRO A 334 8.22 -12.84 4.97
CA PRO A 334 9.46 -13.58 5.16
C PRO A 334 10.69 -12.66 5.04
N GLY A 335 11.62 -12.78 5.99
CA GLY A 335 12.84 -11.96 6.03
C GLY A 335 12.68 -10.56 6.62
N SER A 336 11.47 -10.14 7.00
CA SER A 336 11.21 -8.91 7.75
C SER A 336 10.81 -9.20 9.20
N PHE A 337 10.46 -8.18 9.98
CA PHE A 337 9.85 -8.41 11.29
C PHE A 337 8.50 -9.12 11.11
N ILE A 338 8.25 -10.20 11.85
CA ILE A 338 6.97 -10.90 11.83
C ILE A 338 6.44 -10.94 13.25
N SER A 339 5.23 -10.41 13.46
CA SER A 339 4.58 -10.47 14.77
C SER A 339 3.07 -10.57 14.65
N SER A 340 2.49 -11.35 15.55
CA SER A 340 1.04 -11.49 15.73
C SER A 340 0.54 -10.80 16.98
N SER A 341 1.40 -10.03 17.65
CA SER A 341 1.07 -9.23 18.83
C SER A 341 1.46 -7.76 18.71
N LEU A 342 2.47 -7.41 17.91
CA LEU A 342 2.93 -6.03 17.73
C LEU A 342 2.73 -5.62 16.27
N ILE A 343 1.82 -4.68 16.04
CA ILE A 343 1.42 -4.23 14.70
C ILE A 343 1.88 -2.79 14.48
N PHE A 344 2.53 -2.54 13.35
CA PHE A 344 2.93 -1.19 12.94
C PHE A 344 2.02 -0.68 11.84
N ALA A 345 1.63 0.59 11.94
CA ALA A 345 0.79 1.26 10.95
C ALA A 345 1.30 2.66 10.67
N THR A 346 1.09 3.14 9.45
CA THR A 346 1.08 4.58 9.17
C THR A 346 -0.31 5.14 9.41
N TYR A 347 -0.35 6.37 9.90
CA TYR A 347 -1.57 7.08 10.27
C TYR A 347 -1.57 8.50 9.67
N GLN A 348 -1.35 8.61 8.36
CA GLN A 348 -1.31 9.87 7.60
C GLN A 348 -0.55 10.99 8.33
N ASN A 349 -1.19 12.14 8.62
CA ASN A 349 -0.59 13.27 9.32
C ASN A 349 -0.23 13.03 10.80
N ALA A 350 -0.54 11.84 11.32
CA ALA A 350 -0.24 11.35 12.64
C ALA A 350 0.91 10.33 12.64
N GLY A 351 1.66 10.17 11.54
CA GLY A 351 2.96 9.50 11.57
C GLY A 351 2.88 7.97 11.67
N VAL A 352 3.92 7.37 12.25
CA VAL A 352 4.03 5.91 12.47
C VAL A 352 3.55 5.56 13.87
N ARG A 353 2.79 4.46 13.96
CA ARG A 353 2.17 3.93 15.18
C ARG A 353 2.55 2.47 15.40
N ALA A 354 2.70 2.09 16.66
CA ALA A 354 2.85 0.70 17.10
C ALA A 354 1.75 0.33 18.08
N TYR A 355 1.15 -0.84 17.89
CA TYR A 355 0.03 -1.34 18.67
C TYR A 355 0.28 -2.75 19.19
N ASP A 356 0.10 -2.96 20.49
CA ASP A 356 0.05 -4.28 21.12
C ASP A 356 -1.38 -4.83 21.08
N ILE A 357 -1.53 -6.00 20.45
CA ILE A 357 -2.77 -6.77 20.34
C ILE A 357 -2.66 -8.13 21.06
N SER A 358 -1.75 -8.27 22.03
CA SER A 358 -1.66 -9.47 22.88
C SER A 358 -3.03 -9.82 23.48
N ASN A 359 -3.80 -8.81 23.90
CA ASN A 359 -5.25 -8.92 24.08
C ASN A 359 -5.97 -8.40 22.82
N PRO A 360 -6.53 -9.26 21.96
CA PRO A 360 -7.13 -8.84 20.71
C PRO A 360 -8.50 -8.17 20.89
N TYR A 361 -9.06 -8.16 22.11
CA TYR A 361 -10.28 -7.42 22.44
C TYR A 361 -10.00 -6.00 22.95
N GLN A 362 -8.74 -5.69 23.27
CA GLN A 362 -8.33 -4.39 23.78
C GLN A 362 -6.94 -4.02 23.24
N PRO A 363 -6.81 -3.75 21.93
CA PRO A 363 -5.58 -3.20 21.35
C PRO A 363 -5.10 -1.95 22.08
N LYS A 364 -3.78 -1.78 22.24
CA LYS A 364 -3.17 -0.63 22.92
C LYS A 364 -2.08 -0.02 22.06
N GLU A 365 -2.09 1.29 21.89
CA GLU A 365 -0.96 1.99 21.28
C GLU A 365 0.22 2.00 22.26
N THR A 366 1.36 1.48 21.82
CA THR A 366 2.58 1.34 22.64
C THR A 366 3.69 2.28 22.20
N GLY A 367 3.65 2.78 20.97
CA GLY A 367 4.58 3.81 20.52
C GLY A 367 4.07 4.61 19.32
N ALA A 368 4.63 5.79 19.16
CA ALA A 368 4.27 6.71 18.08
C ALA A 368 5.44 7.63 17.74
N LEU A 369 5.59 7.96 16.47
CA LEU A 369 6.50 9.00 15.99
C LEU A 369 5.85 9.77 14.84
N VAL A 370 5.78 11.09 15.00
CA VAL A 370 5.35 12.02 13.94
C VAL A 370 6.58 12.75 13.44
N PRO A 371 7.06 12.49 12.21
CA PRO A 371 8.18 13.22 11.64
C PRO A 371 7.92 14.73 11.58
N ALA A 372 8.97 15.52 11.41
CA ALA A 372 8.84 16.94 11.15
C ALA A 372 8.10 17.18 9.82
N ALA A 373 7.28 18.23 9.76
CA ALA A 373 6.72 18.70 8.48
C ALA A 373 7.83 18.86 7.42
N PRO A 374 7.57 18.47 6.15
CA PRO A 374 8.54 18.63 5.08
C PRO A 374 8.86 20.11 4.87
N GLU A 375 10.13 20.45 4.60
CA GLU A 375 10.51 21.85 4.32
C GLU A 375 9.91 22.37 3.01
N LYS A 376 9.66 21.47 2.05
CA LYS A 376 9.09 21.75 0.73
C LYS A 376 8.12 20.65 0.34
N MET A 377 7.00 21.03 -0.26
CA MET A 377 6.03 20.09 -0.81
C MET A 377 6.46 19.65 -2.21
N MET A 378 6.38 18.33 -2.47
CA MET A 378 6.49 17.76 -3.80
C MET A 378 5.16 17.82 -4.53
N ASP A 379 4.06 17.64 -3.81
CA ASP A 379 2.72 17.89 -4.31
C ASP A 379 2.52 19.40 -4.57
N ARG A 380 2.30 19.75 -5.84
CA ARG A 380 2.15 21.14 -6.30
C ARG A 380 0.69 21.56 -6.48
N ARG A 381 -0.27 20.71 -6.11
CA ARG A 381 -1.69 21.06 -6.19
C ARG A 381 -1.98 22.30 -5.32
N PRO A 382 -2.84 23.23 -5.77
CA PRO A 382 -3.13 24.44 -5.00
C PRO A 382 -3.72 24.14 -3.62
N GLY A 383 -3.34 24.91 -2.61
CA GLY A 383 -3.96 24.86 -1.28
C GLY A 383 -3.60 23.64 -0.42
N ARG A 384 -2.66 22.78 -0.84
CA ARG A 384 -2.19 21.66 -0.02
C ARG A 384 -1.44 22.19 1.22
N PRO A 385 -1.84 21.78 2.45
CA PRO A 385 -1.15 22.21 3.66
C PRO A 385 0.24 21.54 3.75
N GLN A 386 1.21 22.27 4.28
CA GLN A 386 2.57 21.79 4.49
C GLN A 386 2.65 20.95 5.77
N VAL A 387 2.17 19.71 5.69
CA VAL A 387 2.15 18.74 6.78
C VAL A 387 2.66 17.40 6.30
N ILE A 388 3.17 16.59 7.22
CA ILE A 388 3.52 15.19 6.93
C ILE A 388 2.27 14.40 6.48
N GLN A 389 2.50 13.42 5.63
CA GLN A 389 1.56 12.43 5.15
C GLN A 389 2.31 11.10 5.06
N SER A 390 2.47 10.44 6.21
CA SER A 390 3.19 9.16 6.28
C SER A 390 2.42 8.10 5.51
N CYS A 391 3.07 7.52 4.51
CA CYS A 391 2.43 6.65 3.53
C CYS A 391 2.55 5.19 3.92
N ASP A 392 3.76 4.63 3.82
CA ASP A 392 4.02 3.21 4.04
C ASP A 392 4.96 2.97 5.21
N VAL A 393 4.95 1.74 5.71
CA VAL A 393 5.83 1.28 6.79
C VAL A 393 6.33 -0.13 6.53
N PHE A 394 7.65 -0.29 6.58
CA PHE A 394 8.33 -1.58 6.54
C PHE A 394 9.21 -1.72 7.78
N VAL A 395 9.12 -2.84 8.48
CA VAL A 395 9.98 -3.15 9.63
C VAL A 395 10.89 -4.32 9.28
N ASP A 396 12.20 -4.10 9.30
CA ASP A 396 13.17 -5.14 8.98
C ASP A 396 13.28 -6.21 10.09
N ALA A 397 13.97 -7.31 9.82
CA ALA A 397 14.15 -8.39 10.79
C ALA A 397 14.94 -7.99 12.06
N GLN A 398 15.54 -6.80 12.09
CA GLN A 398 16.22 -6.24 13.25
C GLN A 398 15.31 -5.30 14.06
N GLY A 399 14.08 -5.07 13.60
CA GLY A 399 13.12 -4.15 14.24
C GLY A 399 13.33 -2.68 13.88
N ILE A 400 14.13 -2.38 12.84
CA ILE A 400 14.27 -1.02 12.32
C ILE A 400 13.08 -0.74 11.40
N ILE A 401 12.43 0.39 11.67
CA ILE A 401 11.24 0.85 10.97
C ILE A 401 11.67 1.82 9.87
N TYR A 402 11.19 1.60 8.66
CA TYR A 402 11.36 2.44 7.49
C TYR A 402 9.98 2.97 7.10
N SER A 403 9.81 4.29 7.10
CA SER A 403 8.53 4.90 6.72
C SER A 403 8.72 6.02 5.71
N THR A 404 7.89 5.98 4.67
CA THR A 404 7.84 6.96 3.60
C THR A 404 6.82 8.03 3.91
N ASP A 405 6.99 9.19 3.27
CA ASP A 405 6.05 10.29 3.31
C ASP A 405 5.80 10.79 1.88
N TYR A 406 4.60 11.28 1.58
CA TYR A 406 4.29 11.85 0.25
C TYR A 406 5.17 13.04 -0.15
N ASN A 407 5.87 13.66 0.80
CA ASN A 407 6.70 14.85 0.58
C ASN A 407 7.97 14.89 1.46
N GLY A 408 8.02 14.11 2.53
CA GLY A 408 9.02 14.20 3.62
C GLY A 408 10.17 13.20 3.57
N GLY A 409 10.26 12.35 2.55
CA GLY A 409 11.35 11.41 2.34
C GLY A 409 11.18 10.09 3.09
N LEU A 410 12.31 9.42 3.34
CA LEU A 410 12.38 8.16 4.07
C LEU A 410 12.87 8.42 5.50
N SER A 411 12.00 8.19 6.48
CA SER A 411 12.33 8.19 7.91
C SER A 411 12.75 6.81 8.36
N ILE A 412 13.84 6.71 9.13
CA ILE A 412 14.34 5.47 9.71
C ILE A 412 14.26 5.58 11.23
N ILE A 413 13.50 4.68 11.85
CA ILE A 413 13.01 4.81 13.22
C ILE A 413 13.36 3.55 14.02
N GLU A 414 13.79 3.72 15.26
CA GLU A 414 13.89 2.66 16.25
C GLU A 414 12.65 2.66 17.15
N TYR A 415 12.10 1.48 17.40
CA TYR A 415 11.10 1.26 18.43
C TYR A 415 11.77 0.94 19.77
N LEU A 416 11.32 1.58 20.86
CA LEU A 416 12.01 1.57 22.17
C LEU A 416 11.18 0.94 23.30
N GLY A 417 9.98 0.39 23.04
CA GLY A 417 9.15 -0.14 24.13
C GLY A 417 8.07 -1.11 23.71
#